data_AF-A0A1T5NLC5-F1
#
_entry.id   AF-A0A1T5NLC5-F1
#
_cell.length_a   1.000
_cell.length_b   1.000
_cell.length_c   1.000
_cell.angle_alpha   90.00
_cell.angle_beta   90.00
_cell.angle_gamma   90.00
#
_symmetry.space_group_name_H-M   'P 1'
#
loop_
_entity.id
_entity.type
_entity.pdbx_description
1 polymer ?
#
loop_
_entity_poly.entity_id
_entity_poly.type
_entity_poly.pdbx_seq_one_letter_code
_entity_poly.pdbx_strand_id
1 'polypeptide(L)'
;MRLLIIFLSLLSATSAAFAQKSAWLITPGKSIGQIKLEAPAQSLSVLGKPGGGDAAMMKAWRIWYSRRKDNSIDSSHMLAVFTAMRTQDTQYVKQIRVNSPKFRTNKGVGPGSTIAAIKKAYPGIEKTQAYESANKARKIVVYEDKKQGIAFETANSRSRKPVCFMVVVFDPGESAAGYLDFHAGFDLMNPVAP
;
A
#
# COMPACT_ATOMS: atom_id res chain seq x y z
N MET A 1 41.22 11.52 30.22
CA MET A 1 40.43 12.04 29.08
C MET A 1 40.33 11.04 27.91
N ARG A 2 40.05 9.74 28.16
CA ARG A 2 39.84 8.74 27.09
C ARG A 2 38.56 7.90 27.26
N LEU A 3 37.81 8.11 28.35
CA LEU A 3 36.59 7.37 28.68
C LEU A 3 35.30 8.12 28.32
N LEU A 4 35.38 9.36 27.81
CA LEU A 4 34.21 10.19 27.52
C LEU A 4 33.73 10.12 26.05
N ILE A 5 34.34 9.27 25.21
CA ILE A 5 34.02 9.18 23.77
C ILE A 5 33.14 7.95 23.45
N ILE A 6 33.01 6.98 24.36
CA ILE A 6 32.28 5.72 24.08
C ILE A 6 30.77 5.83 24.42
N PHE A 7 30.33 6.81 25.21
CA PHE A 7 28.91 6.98 25.55
C PHE A 7 28.09 7.77 24.52
N LEU A 8 28.72 8.46 23.57
CA LEU A 8 28.01 9.27 22.56
C LEU A 8 27.65 8.50 21.28
N SER A 9 28.19 7.30 21.09
CA SER A 9 27.94 6.46 19.90
C SER A 9 26.73 5.53 20.03
N LEU A 10 26.24 5.24 21.24
CA LEU A 10 25.06 4.36 21.43
C LEU A 10 23.71 5.08 21.30
N LEU A 11 23.64 6.41 21.43
CA LEU A 11 22.37 7.15 21.32
C LEU A 11 21.94 7.39 19.86
N SER A 12 22.85 7.31 18.90
CA SER A 12 22.57 7.59 17.47
C SER A 12 22.04 6.37 16.71
N ALA A 13 22.26 5.14 17.22
CA ALA A 13 21.83 3.92 16.54
C ALA A 13 20.33 3.61 16.73
N THR A 14 19.75 4.03 17.86
CA THR A 14 18.33 3.77 18.19
C THR A 14 17.37 4.65 17.40
N SER A 15 17.74 5.91 17.11
CA SER A 15 16.92 6.85 16.34
C SER A 15 16.77 6.46 14.87
N ALA A 16 17.87 6.02 14.23
CA ALA A 16 17.84 5.54 12.85
C ALA A 16 16.98 4.27 12.68
N ALA A 17 17.06 3.33 13.63
CA ALA A 17 16.25 2.11 13.61
C ALA A 17 14.74 2.39 13.80
N PHE A 18 14.37 3.34 14.66
CA PHE A 18 12.98 3.74 14.85
C PHE A 18 12.42 4.49 13.63
N ALA A 19 13.20 5.42 13.05
CA ALA A 19 12.85 6.12 11.81
C ALA A 19 12.68 5.14 10.63
N GLN A 20 13.57 4.15 10.51
CA GLN A 20 13.48 3.10 9.50
C GLN A 20 12.26 2.20 9.72
N LYS A 21 11.91 1.85 10.96
CA LYS A 21 10.69 1.09 11.29
C LYS A 21 9.41 1.85 10.92
N SER A 22 9.41 3.17 11.10
CA SER A 22 8.29 4.03 10.68
C SER A 22 8.13 4.11 9.17
N ALA A 23 9.24 4.10 8.41
CA ALA A 23 9.20 4.24 6.94
C ALA A 23 8.48 3.07 6.23
N TRP A 24 8.41 1.89 6.87
CA TRP A 24 7.77 0.69 6.33
C TRP A 24 6.47 0.33 7.06
N LEU A 25 5.94 1.21 7.91
CA LEU A 25 4.73 0.95 8.67
C LEU A 25 3.48 1.27 7.84
N ILE A 26 2.55 0.33 7.80
CA ILE A 26 1.17 0.54 7.31
C ILE A 26 0.31 0.88 8.53
N THR A 27 -0.30 2.06 8.53
CA THR A 27 -1.25 2.47 9.54
C THR A 27 -2.64 2.56 8.90
N PRO A 28 -3.53 1.58 9.15
CA PRO A 28 -4.90 1.58 8.62
C PRO A 28 -5.59 2.94 8.80
N GLY A 29 -6.26 3.42 7.76
CA GLY A 29 -7.02 4.66 7.81
C GLY A 29 -6.20 5.93 7.98
N LYS A 30 -4.86 5.86 7.85
CA LYS A 30 -3.99 7.00 8.14
C LYS A 30 -2.82 7.15 7.17
N SER A 31 -1.99 6.12 7.00
CA SER A 31 -0.73 6.27 6.27
C SER A 31 -0.11 4.95 5.82
N ILE A 32 0.79 5.05 4.84
CA ILE A 32 1.80 4.03 4.52
C ILE A 32 3.16 4.73 4.47
N GLY A 33 4.05 4.34 5.38
CA GLY A 33 5.35 4.99 5.56
C GLY A 33 5.19 6.49 5.81
N GLN A 34 5.81 7.29 4.95
CA GLN A 34 5.80 8.76 5.05
C GLN A 34 4.55 9.41 4.42
N ILE A 35 3.72 8.64 3.70
CA ILE A 35 2.55 9.17 3.00
C ILE A 35 1.32 9.06 3.88
N LYS A 36 0.63 10.18 4.07
CA LYS A 36 -0.58 10.28 4.89
C LYS A 36 -1.80 10.51 4.00
N LEU A 37 -2.91 9.91 4.37
CA LEU A 37 -4.23 10.28 3.85
C LEU A 37 -4.53 11.74 4.19
N GLU A 38 -5.32 12.38 3.36
CA GLU A 38 -5.71 13.79 3.47
C GLU A 38 -4.53 14.78 3.50
N ALA A 39 -3.32 14.34 3.13
CA ALA A 39 -2.21 15.25 2.92
C ALA A 39 -2.29 15.88 1.52
N PRO A 40 -1.88 17.14 1.34
CA PRO A 40 -1.76 17.75 0.02
C PRO A 40 -0.79 16.96 -0.87
N ALA A 41 -1.06 16.88 -2.17
CA ALA A 41 -0.23 16.16 -3.13
C ALA A 41 1.22 16.66 -3.17
N GLN A 42 1.48 17.91 -2.80
CA GLN A 42 2.83 18.49 -2.68
C GLN A 42 3.68 17.75 -1.64
N SER A 43 3.06 17.16 -0.61
CA SER A 43 3.77 16.36 0.40
C SER A 43 4.42 15.10 -0.20
N LEU A 44 3.99 14.64 -1.38
CA LEU A 44 4.56 13.48 -2.06
C LEU A 44 5.97 13.72 -2.63
N SER A 45 6.43 14.98 -2.64
CA SER A 45 7.79 15.35 -3.07
C SER A 45 8.89 14.61 -2.30
N VAL A 46 8.62 14.17 -1.07
CA VAL A 46 9.53 13.34 -0.26
C VAL A 46 9.89 12.00 -0.91
N LEU A 47 9.06 11.50 -1.85
CA LEU A 47 9.32 10.27 -2.60
C LEU A 47 10.12 10.50 -3.89
N GLY A 48 10.41 11.76 -4.24
CA GLY A 48 10.96 12.13 -5.53
C GLY A 48 9.97 11.95 -6.69
N LYS A 49 10.49 11.98 -7.92
CA LYS A 49 9.66 11.90 -9.14
C LYS A 49 9.01 10.51 -9.28
N PRO A 50 7.69 10.41 -9.52
CA PRO A 50 7.03 9.14 -9.81
C PRO A 50 7.54 8.54 -11.12
N GLY A 51 7.63 7.21 -11.18
CA GLY A 51 8.02 6.46 -12.37
C GLY A 51 6.88 6.20 -13.35
N GLY A 52 5.63 6.41 -12.93
CA GLY A 52 4.44 6.32 -13.77
C GLY A 52 3.24 6.97 -13.11
N GLY A 53 2.12 7.03 -13.83
CA GLY A 53 0.90 7.63 -13.34
C GLY A 53 -0.03 8.05 -14.48
N ASP A 54 -1.23 8.44 -14.12
CA ASP A 54 -2.22 9.03 -15.01
C ASP A 54 -2.94 10.14 -14.26
N ALA A 55 -3.28 11.23 -14.95
CA ALA A 55 -3.99 12.36 -14.36
C ALA A 55 -5.12 12.78 -15.29
N ALA A 56 -6.34 12.61 -14.82
CA ALA A 56 -7.55 12.89 -15.58
C ALA A 56 -8.67 13.31 -14.64
N MET A 57 -9.57 14.17 -15.14
CA MET A 57 -10.81 14.57 -14.45
C MET A 57 -10.60 14.92 -12.97
N MET A 58 -9.67 15.83 -12.68
CA MET A 58 -9.43 16.32 -11.31
C MET A 58 -8.92 15.26 -10.33
N LYS A 59 -8.37 14.16 -10.87
CA LYS A 59 -7.80 13.03 -10.12
C LYS A 59 -6.44 12.67 -10.69
N ALA A 60 -5.59 12.04 -9.90
CA ALA A 60 -4.30 11.55 -10.37
C ALA A 60 -3.85 10.30 -9.62
N TRP A 61 -3.33 9.35 -10.38
CA TRP A 61 -2.48 8.27 -9.90
C TRP A 61 -1.01 8.66 -10.07
N ARG A 62 -0.22 8.44 -9.03
CA ARG A 62 1.24 8.57 -9.07
C ARG A 62 1.86 7.27 -8.54
N ILE A 63 2.80 6.71 -9.29
CA ILE A 63 3.35 5.39 -9.04
C ILE A 63 4.87 5.48 -8.94
N TRP A 64 5.41 4.96 -7.84
CA TRP A 64 6.84 4.81 -7.60
C TRP A 64 7.18 3.32 -7.61
N TYR A 65 8.14 2.94 -8.45
CA TYR A 65 8.65 1.59 -8.52
C TYR A 65 9.91 1.44 -7.69
N SER A 66 10.13 0.22 -7.18
CA SER A 66 11.39 -0.12 -6.55
C SER A 66 12.52 -0.11 -7.59
N ARG A 67 13.76 -0.11 -7.10
CA ARG A 67 14.95 -0.22 -7.94
C ARG A 67 15.76 -1.45 -7.58
N ARG A 68 16.33 -2.10 -8.59
CA ARG A 68 17.31 -3.17 -8.41
C ARG A 68 18.65 -2.60 -7.99
N LYS A 69 19.61 -3.49 -7.66
CA LYS A 69 20.98 -3.10 -7.26
C LYS A 69 21.71 -2.29 -8.33
N ASP A 70 21.41 -2.56 -9.60
CA ASP A 70 21.93 -1.83 -10.78
C ASP A 70 21.16 -0.53 -11.10
N ASN A 71 20.27 -0.11 -10.19
CA ASN A 71 19.43 1.08 -10.32
C ASN A 71 18.33 1.01 -11.41
N SER A 72 18.17 -0.14 -12.09
CA SER A 72 17.06 -0.37 -13.03
C SER A 72 15.71 -0.46 -12.32
N ILE A 73 14.63 -0.12 -13.04
CA ILE A 73 13.26 -0.17 -12.51
C ILE A 73 12.84 -1.61 -12.23
N ASP A 74 12.40 -1.87 -11.01
CA ASP A 74 11.72 -3.09 -10.60
C ASP A 74 10.21 -2.84 -10.45
N SER A 75 9.46 -3.16 -11.50
CA SER A 75 8.01 -3.00 -11.52
C SER A 75 7.25 -4.04 -10.68
N SER A 76 7.92 -5.07 -10.15
CA SER A 76 7.29 -6.06 -9.28
C SER A 76 6.90 -5.47 -7.92
N HIS A 77 7.53 -4.36 -7.53
CA HIS A 77 7.28 -3.67 -6.27
C HIS A 77 7.01 -2.18 -6.49
N MET A 78 5.83 -1.72 -6.09
CA MET A 78 5.37 -0.35 -6.25
C MET A 78 4.73 0.22 -4.98
N LEU A 79 4.75 1.55 -4.92
CA LEU A 79 3.88 2.39 -4.11
C LEU A 79 3.05 3.23 -5.08
N ALA A 80 1.72 3.15 -5.00
CA ALA A 80 0.82 3.97 -5.81
C ALA A 80 -0.02 4.86 -4.90
N VAL A 81 -0.13 6.14 -5.25
CA VAL A 81 -0.89 7.12 -4.49
C VAL A 81 -1.94 7.72 -5.41
N PHE A 82 -3.19 7.65 -4.98
CA PHE A 82 -4.30 8.32 -5.64
C PHE A 82 -4.63 9.61 -4.91
N THR A 83 -4.81 10.67 -5.69
CA THR A 83 -5.19 11.98 -5.18
C THR A 83 -6.38 12.53 -5.96
N ALA A 84 -7.23 13.30 -5.29
CA ALA A 84 -8.35 14.01 -5.91
C ALA A 84 -8.36 15.48 -5.49
N MET A 85 -8.80 16.36 -6.39
CA MET A 85 -9.02 17.78 -6.07
C MET A 85 -10.04 17.91 -4.93
N ARG A 86 -9.70 18.69 -3.92
CA ARG A 86 -10.64 19.09 -2.85
C ARG A 86 -10.89 20.60 -2.87
N THR A 87 -9.87 21.36 -3.26
CA THR A 87 -9.96 22.80 -3.53
C THR A 87 -9.65 23.05 -5.00
N GLN A 88 -9.78 24.30 -5.44
CA GLN A 88 -9.55 24.70 -6.83
C GLN A 88 -8.14 24.41 -7.36
N ASP A 89 -7.12 24.35 -6.48
CA ASP A 89 -5.72 24.20 -6.88
C ASP A 89 -4.97 23.10 -6.11
N THR A 90 -5.65 22.31 -5.27
CA THR A 90 -4.97 21.32 -4.43
C THR A 90 -5.68 19.98 -4.46
N GLN A 91 -4.92 18.97 -4.90
CA GLN A 91 -5.26 17.57 -4.77
C GLN A 91 -4.80 17.03 -3.41
N TYR A 92 -5.58 16.15 -2.83
CA TYR A 92 -5.31 15.51 -1.55
C TYR A 92 -5.22 14.00 -1.72
N VAL A 93 -4.37 13.37 -0.93
CA VAL A 93 -4.22 11.91 -0.90
C VAL A 93 -5.50 11.28 -0.39
N LYS A 94 -6.14 10.47 -1.23
CA LYS A 94 -7.37 9.74 -0.89
C LYS A 94 -7.14 8.25 -0.71
N GLN A 95 -6.08 7.72 -1.32
CA GLN A 95 -5.76 6.30 -1.22
C GLN A 95 -4.27 6.06 -1.45
N ILE A 96 -3.71 5.08 -0.73
CA ILE A 96 -2.31 4.66 -0.83
C ILE A 96 -2.27 3.13 -1.00
N ARG A 97 -1.56 2.64 -2.01
CA ARG A 97 -1.41 1.22 -2.33
C ARG A 97 0.05 0.79 -2.30
N VAL A 98 0.36 -0.37 -1.74
CA VAL A 98 1.72 -0.92 -1.71
C VAL A 98 1.74 -2.44 -1.79
N ASN A 99 2.69 -2.99 -2.56
CA ASN A 99 2.88 -4.45 -2.71
C ASN A 99 4.28 -4.93 -2.29
N SER A 100 5.17 -4.03 -1.85
CA SER A 100 6.50 -4.44 -1.39
C SER A 100 6.40 -5.20 -0.05
N PRO A 101 7.09 -6.36 0.10
CA PRO A 101 7.05 -7.16 1.32
C PRO A 101 7.75 -6.50 2.52
N LYS A 102 8.39 -5.34 2.34
CA LYS A 102 8.94 -4.57 3.46
C LYS A 102 7.85 -3.94 4.32
N PHE A 103 6.71 -3.58 3.72
CA PHE A 103 5.66 -2.88 4.43
C PHE A 103 4.81 -3.83 5.28
N ARG A 104 4.58 -3.44 6.53
CA ARG A 104 3.82 -4.23 7.51
C ARG A 104 2.93 -3.32 8.36
N THR A 105 1.77 -3.82 8.73
CA THR A 105 0.95 -3.18 9.76
C THR A 105 1.60 -3.36 11.14
N ASN A 106 1.15 -2.61 12.14
CA ASN A 106 1.55 -2.84 13.53
C ASN A 106 1.16 -4.24 14.05
N LYS A 107 0.23 -4.93 13.38
CA LYS A 107 -0.16 -6.33 13.63
C LYS A 107 0.68 -7.35 12.86
N GLY A 108 1.70 -6.90 12.12
CA GLY A 108 2.66 -7.76 11.42
C GLY A 108 2.19 -8.33 10.08
N VAL A 109 1.02 -7.93 9.57
CA VAL A 109 0.51 -8.39 8.27
C VAL A 109 0.76 -7.35 7.16
N GLY A 110 0.80 -7.80 5.91
CA GLY A 110 1.08 -6.98 4.72
C GLY A 110 1.27 -7.85 3.47
N PRO A 111 1.89 -7.33 2.39
CA PRO A 111 2.18 -8.13 1.20
C PRO A 111 2.98 -9.39 1.54
N GLY A 112 2.53 -10.53 1.02
CA GLY A 112 3.01 -11.88 1.33
C GLY A 112 2.25 -12.59 2.47
N SER A 113 1.39 -11.91 3.22
CA SER A 113 0.61 -12.54 4.30
C SER A 113 -0.52 -13.42 3.75
N THR A 114 -0.82 -14.52 4.43
CA THR A 114 -1.97 -15.37 4.09
C THR A 114 -3.29 -14.73 4.53
N ILE A 115 -4.40 -15.07 3.85
CA ILE A 115 -5.73 -14.61 4.28
C ILE A 115 -6.07 -15.03 5.72
N ALA A 116 -5.59 -16.19 6.18
CA ALA A 116 -5.80 -16.64 7.56
C ALA A 116 -5.12 -15.72 8.58
N ALA A 117 -3.87 -15.31 8.32
CA ALA A 117 -3.17 -14.35 9.15
C ALA A 117 -3.85 -12.96 9.14
N ILE A 118 -4.33 -12.53 7.97
CA ILE A 118 -5.04 -11.25 7.83
C ILE A 118 -6.35 -11.26 8.62
N LYS A 119 -7.18 -12.31 8.49
CA LYS A 119 -8.43 -12.45 9.26
C LYS A 119 -8.18 -12.49 10.77
N LYS A 120 -7.08 -13.12 11.21
CA LYS A 120 -6.70 -13.11 12.64
C LYS A 120 -6.33 -11.69 13.12
N ALA A 121 -5.61 -10.92 12.31
CA ALA A 121 -5.21 -9.55 12.64
C ALA A 121 -6.38 -8.54 12.51
N TYR A 122 -7.31 -8.79 11.59
CA TYR A 122 -8.47 -7.94 11.29
C TYR A 122 -9.74 -8.78 11.28
N PRO A 123 -10.34 -9.06 12.46
CA PRO A 123 -11.54 -9.89 12.55
C PRO A 123 -12.77 -9.32 11.85
N GLY A 124 -12.83 -8.01 11.65
CA GLY A 124 -13.91 -7.31 10.91
C GLY A 124 -13.68 -7.21 9.41
N ILE A 125 -12.72 -7.95 8.85
CA ILE A 125 -12.44 -7.90 7.42
C ILE A 125 -13.46 -8.73 6.63
N GLU A 126 -14.03 -8.14 5.58
CA GLU A 126 -15.06 -8.74 4.74
C GLU A 126 -14.56 -8.90 3.31
N LYS A 127 -15.03 -9.92 2.60
CA LYS A 127 -14.79 -10.06 1.16
C LYS A 127 -15.75 -9.12 0.42
N THR A 128 -15.21 -8.15 -0.32
CA THR A 128 -16.04 -7.12 -0.97
C THR A 128 -16.08 -7.26 -2.49
N GLN A 129 -15.00 -7.73 -3.10
CA GLN A 129 -14.90 -7.88 -4.55
C GLN A 129 -14.10 -9.13 -4.91
N ALA A 130 -14.39 -9.68 -6.08
CA ALA A 130 -13.62 -10.75 -6.68
C ALA A 130 -13.50 -10.54 -8.18
N TYR A 131 -12.37 -10.94 -8.74
CA TYR A 131 -12.05 -10.81 -10.15
C TYR A 131 -11.41 -12.10 -10.64
N GLU A 132 -11.76 -12.54 -11.85
CA GLU A 132 -11.24 -13.77 -12.45
C GLU A 132 -10.80 -13.54 -13.89
N SER A 133 -9.71 -14.18 -14.30
CA SER A 133 -9.31 -14.18 -15.71
C SER A 133 -10.33 -14.95 -16.55
N ALA A 134 -10.47 -14.62 -17.84
CA ALA A 134 -11.43 -15.29 -18.73
C ALA A 134 -11.28 -16.84 -18.73
N ASN A 135 -10.04 -17.32 -18.63
CA ASN A 135 -9.72 -18.75 -18.55
C ASN A 135 -9.72 -19.34 -17.13
N LYS A 136 -10.18 -18.58 -16.12
CA LYS A 136 -10.24 -18.92 -14.68
C LYS A 136 -8.90 -19.33 -14.05
N ALA A 137 -7.78 -19.08 -14.73
CA ALA A 137 -6.45 -19.44 -14.23
C ALA A 137 -5.95 -18.53 -13.11
N ARG A 138 -6.51 -17.31 -13.01
CA ARG A 138 -6.17 -16.32 -11.99
C ARG A 138 -7.44 -15.86 -11.31
N LYS A 139 -7.36 -15.70 -9.99
CA LYS A 139 -8.41 -15.10 -9.18
C LYS A 139 -7.80 -14.09 -8.23
N ILE A 140 -8.40 -12.91 -8.17
CA ILE A 140 -8.07 -11.89 -7.20
C ILE A 140 -9.29 -11.63 -6.33
N VAL A 141 -9.07 -11.51 -5.02
CA VAL A 141 -10.12 -11.23 -4.05
C VAL A 141 -9.69 -10.06 -3.19
N VAL A 142 -10.57 -9.07 -3.09
CA VAL A 142 -10.40 -7.89 -2.25
C VAL A 142 -11.11 -8.13 -0.92
N TYR A 143 -10.37 -7.95 0.16
CA TYR A 143 -10.89 -8.01 1.52
C TYR A 143 -10.73 -6.65 2.19
N GLU A 144 -11.79 -6.08 2.75
CA GLU A 144 -11.80 -4.74 3.36
C GLU A 144 -12.19 -4.80 4.83
N ASP A 145 -11.50 -4.02 5.66
CA ASP A 145 -11.98 -3.59 6.97
C ASP A 145 -12.25 -2.08 6.85
N LYS A 146 -13.47 -1.75 6.43
CA LYS A 146 -13.87 -0.35 6.17
C LYS A 146 -13.75 0.51 7.41
N LYS A 147 -14.08 -0.04 8.59
CA LYS A 147 -13.97 0.68 9.86
C LYS A 147 -12.52 1.08 10.16
N GLN A 148 -11.56 0.24 9.80
CA GLN A 148 -10.13 0.56 9.97
C GLN A 148 -9.51 1.27 8.77
N GLY A 149 -10.19 1.37 7.61
CA GLY A 149 -9.66 2.05 6.42
C GLY A 149 -8.50 1.28 5.77
N ILE A 150 -8.63 -0.04 5.64
CA ILE A 150 -7.62 -0.91 5.02
C ILE A 150 -8.25 -2.02 4.19
N ALA A 151 -7.60 -2.36 3.07
CA ALA A 151 -7.92 -3.53 2.27
C ALA A 151 -6.68 -4.35 1.92
N PHE A 152 -6.92 -5.62 1.62
CA PHE A 152 -5.93 -6.57 1.18
C PHE A 152 -6.44 -7.23 -0.11
N GLU A 153 -5.70 -7.06 -1.19
CA GLU A 153 -5.95 -7.78 -2.43
C GLU A 153 -5.12 -9.06 -2.39
N THR A 154 -5.77 -10.20 -2.56
CA THR A 154 -5.12 -11.52 -2.57
C THR A 154 -5.19 -12.13 -3.94
N ALA A 155 -4.10 -12.74 -4.39
CA ALA A 155 -4.04 -13.45 -5.66
C ALA A 155 -3.86 -14.94 -5.39
N ASN A 156 -4.62 -15.76 -6.11
CA ASN A 156 -4.32 -17.18 -6.23
C ASN A 156 -3.49 -17.39 -7.50
N SER A 157 -2.27 -17.89 -7.33
CA SER A 157 -1.65 -18.74 -8.35
C SER A 157 -2.28 -20.14 -8.25
N ARG A 158 -2.21 -20.96 -9.30
CA ARG A 158 -2.73 -22.35 -9.38
C ARG A 158 -2.32 -23.29 -8.22
N SER A 159 -1.50 -22.84 -7.25
CA SER A 159 -1.07 -23.55 -6.05
C SER A 159 -1.60 -22.94 -4.73
N ARG A 160 -2.59 -23.66 -4.16
CA ARG A 160 -2.92 -23.97 -2.75
C ARG A 160 -3.25 -22.92 -1.66
N LYS A 161 -2.83 -21.65 -1.63
CA LYS A 161 -3.37 -20.67 -0.64
C LYS A 161 -3.29 -19.22 -1.15
N PRO A 162 -4.37 -18.42 -1.05
CA PRO A 162 -4.32 -17.01 -1.44
C PRO A 162 -3.44 -16.22 -0.49
N VAL A 163 -2.48 -15.51 -1.08
CA VAL A 163 -1.59 -14.57 -0.39
C VAL A 163 -1.92 -13.15 -0.81
N CYS A 164 -1.82 -12.23 0.14
CA CYS A 164 -1.91 -10.80 -0.15
C CYS A 164 -0.76 -10.39 -1.06
N PHE A 165 -1.08 -9.78 -2.20
CA PHE A 165 -0.09 -9.14 -3.04
C PHE A 165 -0.15 -7.61 -2.88
N MET A 166 -1.31 -7.02 -2.61
CA MET A 166 -1.45 -5.57 -2.43
C MET A 166 -2.14 -5.23 -1.12
N VAL A 167 -1.68 -4.18 -0.44
CA VAL A 167 -2.39 -3.53 0.66
C VAL A 167 -2.80 -2.13 0.23
N VAL A 168 -4.03 -1.77 0.56
CA VAL A 168 -4.61 -0.46 0.26
C VAL A 168 -5.03 0.21 1.56
N VAL A 169 -4.66 1.47 1.75
CA VAL A 169 -5.11 2.33 2.86
C VAL A 169 -5.94 3.47 2.29
N PHE A 170 -7.11 3.70 2.89
CA PHE A 170 -8.13 4.70 2.50
C PHE A 170 -8.84 5.20 3.76
N ASP A 171 -9.66 6.26 3.65
CA ASP A 171 -10.29 6.85 4.83
C ASP A 171 -11.26 5.87 5.53
N PRO A 172 -11.27 5.81 6.87
CA PRO A 172 -12.22 4.99 7.62
C PRO A 172 -13.67 5.28 7.22
N GLY A 173 -14.44 4.22 6.96
CA GLY A 173 -15.83 4.30 6.51
C GLY A 173 -16.00 4.31 4.99
N GLU A 174 -14.94 4.56 4.23
CA GLU A 174 -14.95 4.46 2.77
C GLU A 174 -14.63 3.03 2.29
N SER A 175 -14.24 2.87 1.02
CA SER A 175 -13.91 1.57 0.39
C SER A 175 -12.71 1.71 -0.52
N ALA A 176 -11.96 0.60 -0.72
CA ALA A 176 -10.85 0.58 -1.66
C ALA A 176 -11.32 0.78 -3.11
N ALA A 177 -12.56 0.41 -3.42
CA ALA A 177 -13.20 0.62 -4.72
C ALA A 177 -13.69 2.06 -4.95
N GLY A 178 -13.76 2.89 -3.90
CA GLY A 178 -14.33 4.25 -3.99
C GLY A 178 -13.53 5.21 -4.88
N TYR A 179 -12.30 4.83 -5.22
CA TYR A 179 -11.39 5.61 -6.04
C TYR A 179 -10.95 4.76 -7.22
N LEU A 180 -10.92 5.38 -8.42
CA LEU A 180 -10.64 4.77 -9.73
C LEU A 180 -9.94 3.41 -9.58
N ASP A 181 -10.61 2.35 -10.04
CA ASP A 181 -10.29 0.93 -9.81
C ASP A 181 -8.95 0.55 -10.48
N PHE A 182 -7.85 1.12 -10.00
CA PHE A 182 -6.49 0.82 -10.45
C PHE A 182 -6.01 -0.38 -9.68
N HIS A 183 -6.00 -1.53 -10.33
CA HIS A 183 -5.47 -2.72 -9.74
C HIS A 183 -4.35 -3.31 -10.57
N ALA A 184 -3.14 -3.17 -10.09
CA ALA A 184 -1.99 -3.71 -10.79
C ALA A 184 -2.09 -5.23 -10.94
N GLY A 185 -1.96 -5.70 -12.18
CA GLY A 185 -2.09 -7.12 -12.52
C GLY A 185 -3.52 -7.60 -12.76
N PHE A 186 -4.52 -6.70 -12.79
CA PHE A 186 -5.91 -7.04 -13.13
C PHE A 186 -6.20 -6.91 -14.61
N ASP A 187 -5.19 -6.62 -15.41
CA ASP A 187 -5.29 -6.66 -16.86
C ASP A 187 -5.90 -8.01 -17.28
N LEU A 188 -6.99 -7.96 -18.04
CA LEU A 188 -7.75 -9.12 -18.52
C LEU A 188 -8.51 -9.92 -17.45
N MET A 189 -8.82 -9.30 -16.30
CA MET A 189 -9.69 -9.87 -15.27
C MET A 189 -11.10 -9.30 -15.36
N ASN A 190 -12.11 -10.14 -15.16
CA ASN A 190 -13.51 -9.76 -15.14
C ASN A 190 -14.03 -9.75 -13.68
N PRO A 191 -14.86 -8.76 -13.29
CA PRO A 191 -15.51 -8.79 -12.00
C PRO A 191 -16.44 -10.00 -11.90
N VAL A 192 -16.44 -10.66 -10.74
CA VAL A 192 -17.33 -11.78 -10.42
C VAL A 192 -17.94 -11.57 -9.04
N ALA A 193 -19.00 -12.32 -8.73
CA ALA A 193 -19.61 -12.26 -7.41
C ALA A 193 -18.57 -12.53 -6.31
N PRO A 194 -18.60 -11.78 -5.19
CA PRO A 194 -17.70 -11.96 -4.06
C PRO A 194 -18.03 -13.21 -3.24
#